data_AF-A0A6J4Y9Z2-F1
#
_entry.id   AF-A0A6J4Y9Z2-F1
#
_cell.length_a   1.000
_cell.length_b   1.000
_cell.length_c   1.000
_cell.angle_alpha   90.00
_cell.angle_beta   90.00
_cell.angle_gamma   90.00
#
_symmetry.space_group_name_H-M   'P 1'
#
loop_
_entity.id
_entity.type
_entity.pdbx_description
1 polymer ?
#
loop_
_entity_poly.entity_id
_entity_poly.type
_entity_poly.pdbx_seq_one_letter_code
_entity_poly.pdbx_strand_id
1 'polypeptide(L)'
;MGSREWGKRAVPQPFNLFMNTFVEPDGTLVIQDPLSKKGDKVVMNALMDLTVVLSACPMDLNPVGGKGITDLEIGVADTEEEILRH
;
A
#
# COMPACT_ATOMS: atom_id res chain seq x y z
N MET A 1 -3.26 6.90 28.88
CA MET A 1 -2.88 6.66 27.47
C MET A 1 -1.62 7.46 27.19
N GLY A 2 -0.46 6.81 27.19
CA GLY A 2 0.80 7.49 26.92
C GLY A 2 0.84 7.96 25.47
N SER A 3 0.92 9.26 25.23
CA SER A 3 1.29 9.81 23.94
C SER A 3 2.67 9.26 23.60
N ARG A 4 2.74 8.37 22.59
CA ARG A 4 4.03 8.02 22.01
C ARG A 4 4.52 9.27 21.28
N GLU A 5 5.56 9.89 21.84
CA GLU A 5 6.26 11.06 21.31
C GLU A 5 6.92 10.71 19.96
N TRP A 6 6.14 10.61 18.88
CA TRP A 6 6.68 10.44 17.53
C TRP A 6 7.38 11.70 16.99
N GLY A 7 7.41 12.78 17.78
CA GLY A 7 7.98 14.07 17.41
C GLY A 7 7.26 14.71 16.21
N LYS A 8 7.64 15.94 15.87
CA LYS A 8 7.23 16.56 14.60
C LYS A 8 8.06 15.97 13.46
N ARG A 9 7.62 14.84 12.91
CA ARG A 9 8.22 14.24 11.71
C ARG A 9 7.35 14.56 10.49
N ALA A 10 8.00 14.81 9.36
CA ALA A 10 7.28 14.93 8.09
C ALA A 10 6.61 13.60 7.75
N VAL A 11 5.39 13.65 7.19
CA VAL A 11 4.73 12.46 6.66
C VAL A 11 5.49 12.04 5.40
N PRO A 12 6.09 10.84 5.37
CA PRO A 12 6.82 10.39 4.18
C PRO A 12 5.85 10.13 3.03
N GLN A 13 6.36 10.16 1.81
CA GLN A 13 5.60 9.68 0.65
C GLN A 13 5.31 8.19 0.83
N PRO A 14 4.06 7.74 0.64
CA PRO A 14 3.73 6.33 0.75
C PRO A 14 4.32 5.54 -0.42
N PHE A 15 4.54 4.25 -0.20
CA PHE A 15 4.67 3.32 -1.31
C PHE A 15 3.27 2.84 -1.72
N ASN A 16 2.78 3.37 -2.84
CA ASN A 16 1.41 3.12 -3.31
C ASN A 16 1.30 1.73 -3.96
N LEU A 17 1.10 0.71 -3.12
CA LEU A 17 0.89 -0.67 -3.57
C LEU A 17 -0.35 -0.77 -4.48
N PHE A 18 -0.25 -1.61 -5.51
CA PHE A 18 -1.31 -1.89 -6.50
C PHE A 18 -1.78 -0.71 -7.37
N MET A 19 -1.26 0.50 -7.16
CA MET A 19 -1.58 1.66 -7.99
C MET A 19 -1.02 1.49 -9.41
N ASN A 20 -1.85 1.76 -10.41
CA ASN A 20 -1.48 1.66 -11.82
C ASN A 20 -1.34 3.07 -12.41
N THR A 21 -0.17 3.69 -12.23
CA THR A 21 0.09 5.09 -12.62
C THR A 21 1.38 5.21 -13.42
N PHE A 22 1.31 6.01 -14.47
CA PHE A 22 2.39 6.22 -15.43
C PHE A 22 2.74 7.70 -15.54
N VAL A 23 3.98 7.98 -15.91
CA VAL A 23 4.44 9.30 -16.29
C VAL A 23 4.65 9.30 -17.79
N GLU A 24 3.90 10.13 -18.51
CA GLU A 24 4.06 10.33 -19.95
C GLU A 24 5.35 11.11 -20.26
N PRO A 25 5.85 11.08 -21.52
CA PRO A 25 7.07 11.80 -21.90
C PRO A 25 7.03 13.31 -21.65
N ASP A 26 5.84 13.91 -21.61
CA ASP A 26 5.63 15.33 -21.30
C ASP A 26 5.51 15.64 -19.79
N GLY A 27 5.63 14.61 -18.94
CA GLY A 27 5.51 14.72 -17.49
C GLY A 27 4.08 14.57 -16.96
N THR A 28 3.09 14.36 -17.83
CA THR A 28 1.69 14.12 -17.40
C THR A 28 1.59 12.81 -16.63
N LEU A 29 0.88 12.84 -15.49
CA LEU A 29 0.54 11.63 -14.74
C LEU A 29 -0.76 11.03 -15.26
N VAL A 30 -0.72 9.77 -15.67
CA VAL A 30 -1.89 9.01 -16.10
C VAL A 30 -2.21 7.94 -15.07
N ILE A 31 -3.40 8.04 -14.47
CA ILE A 31 -3.91 7.07 -13.50
C ILE A 31 -4.90 6.16 -14.21
N GLN A 32 -4.70 4.85 -14.09
CA GLN A 32 -5.57 3.82 -14.66
C GLN A 32 -6.13 2.92 -13.57
N ASP A 33 -7.10 2.08 -13.95
CA ASP A 33 -7.62 1.05 -13.06
C ASP A 33 -6.50 0.12 -12.56
N PRO A 34 -6.54 -0.30 -11.28
CA PRO A 34 -5.58 -1.25 -10.75
C PRO A 34 -5.68 -2.59 -11.50
N LEU A 35 -4.52 -3.22 -11.75
CA LEU A 35 -4.45 -4.54 -12.38
C LEU A 35 -4.64 -5.68 -11.38
N SER A 36 -4.50 -5.38 -10.09
CA SER A 36 -4.62 -6.34 -9.00
C SER A 36 -6.02 -6.93 -8.89
N LYS A 37 -6.10 -8.18 -8.44
CA LYS A 37 -7.33 -8.92 -8.18
C LYS A 37 -7.41 -9.32 -6.71
N LYS A 38 -8.59 -9.74 -6.28
CA LYS A 38 -8.78 -10.32 -4.93
C LYS A 38 -7.80 -11.48 -4.73
N GLY A 39 -7.01 -11.39 -3.67
CA GLY A 39 -6.02 -12.41 -3.30
C GLY A 39 -4.62 -12.16 -3.85
N ASP A 40 -4.40 -11.14 -4.69
CA ASP A 40 -3.05 -10.72 -5.04
C ASP A 40 -2.33 -10.17 -3.80
N LYS A 41 -1.04 -10.46 -3.68
CA LYS A 41 -0.23 -10.12 -2.52
C LYS A 41 1.10 -9.52 -2.93
N VAL A 42 1.63 -8.66 -2.06
CA VAL A 42 3.03 -8.22 -2.09
C VAL A 42 3.67 -8.70 -0.80
N VAL A 43 4.64 -9.60 -0.91
CA VAL A 43 5.41 -10.12 0.23
C VAL A 43 6.73 -9.37 0.30
N MET A 44 7.09 -8.88 1.48
CA MET A 44 8.32 -8.13 1.72
C MET A 44 9.06 -8.69 2.93
N ASN A 45 10.38 -8.83 2.80
CA ASN A 45 11.24 -9.22 3.91
C ASN A 45 11.65 -7.99 4.73
N ALA A 46 11.37 -8.02 6.03
CA ALA A 46 11.85 -7.00 6.95
C ALA A 46 13.37 -7.20 7.18
N LEU A 47 14.20 -6.36 6.56
CA LEU A 47 15.66 -6.41 6.71
C LEU A 47 16.18 -5.78 8.01
N MET A 48 15.28 -5.15 8.78
CA MET A 48 15.52 -4.54 10.09
C MET A 48 14.20 -4.42 10.85
N ASP A 49 14.24 -4.00 12.12
CA ASP A 49 13.04 -3.72 12.90
C ASP A 49 12.25 -2.54 12.30
N LEU A 50 10.95 -2.75 12.05
CA LEU A 50 10.09 -1.78 11.38
C LEU A 50 8.79 -1.53 12.13
N THR A 51 8.28 -0.30 12.01
CA THR A 51 6.87 0.00 12.27
C THR A 51 6.20 0.24 10.92
N VAL A 52 5.27 -0.63 10.55
CA VAL A 52 4.54 -0.54 9.28
C VAL A 52 3.15 0.05 9.54
N VAL A 53 2.72 0.94 8.64
CA VAL A 53 1.37 1.51 8.63
C VAL A 53 0.77 1.25 7.26
N LEU A 54 -0.43 0.65 7.24
CA LEU A 54 -1.20 0.41 6.03
C LEU A 54 -2.46 1.28 6.07
N SER A 55 -2.83 1.86 4.93
CA SER A 55 -4.08 2.59 4.75
C SER A 55 -4.73 2.14 3.45
N ALA A 56 -5.99 1.71 3.52
CA ALA A 56 -6.83 1.56 2.34
C ALA A 56 -7.19 2.96 1.84
N CYS A 57 -6.60 3.36 0.71
CA CYS A 57 -6.80 4.69 0.15
C CYS A 57 -8.29 4.92 -0.18
N PRO A 58 -8.92 6.00 0.33
CA PRO A 58 -10.36 6.22 0.16
C PRO A 58 -10.72 6.90 -1.19
N MET A 59 -9.80 6.97 -2.15
CA MET A 59 -9.95 7.78 -3.36
C MET A 59 -10.92 7.15 -4.38
N ASP A 60 -12.13 7.73 -4.51
CA ASP A 60 -13.22 7.23 -5.36
C ASP A 60 -13.57 8.12 -6.56
N LEU A 61 -12.89 9.27 -6.71
CA LEU A 61 -13.15 10.26 -7.76
C LEU A 61 -12.30 10.08 -9.03
N ASN A 62 -11.41 9.09 -9.07
CA ASN A 62 -10.60 8.77 -10.24
C ASN A 62 -10.44 7.23 -10.38
N PRO A 63 -9.83 6.73 -11.48
CA PRO A 63 -9.75 5.30 -11.74
C PRO A 63 -8.95 4.47 -10.71
N VAL A 64 -8.23 5.08 -9.76
CA VAL A 64 -7.34 4.35 -8.85
C VAL A 64 -8.06 3.29 -8.00
N GLY A 65 -9.34 3.52 -7.70
CA GLY A 65 -10.18 2.59 -6.94
C GLY A 65 -10.80 1.47 -7.77
N GLY A 66 -10.61 1.46 -9.10
CA GLY A 66 -11.21 0.47 -9.99
C GLY A 66 -12.74 0.42 -9.86
N LYS A 67 -13.27 -0.76 -9.50
CA LYS A 67 -14.72 -1.00 -9.32
C LYS A 67 -15.26 -0.61 -7.93
N GLY A 68 -14.41 -0.06 -7.06
CA GLY A 68 -14.77 0.35 -5.72
C GLY A 68 -13.66 0.05 -4.72
N ILE A 69 -13.58 0.88 -3.68
CA ILE A 69 -12.60 0.72 -2.61
C ILE A 69 -12.92 -0.52 -1.77
N THR A 70 -11.91 -1.35 -1.55
CA THR A 70 -12.00 -2.58 -0.76
C THR A 70 -11.00 -2.55 0.39
N ASP A 71 -11.21 -3.43 1.36
CA ASP A 71 -10.28 -3.60 2.48
C ASP A 71 -8.91 -4.10 2.01
N LEU A 72 -7.87 -3.74 2.76
CA LEU A 72 -6.51 -4.27 2.64
C LEU A 72 -6.15 -5.01 3.94
N GLU A 73 -5.44 -6.11 3.80
CA GLU A 73 -4.95 -6.91 4.92
C GLU A 73 -3.42 -6.81 5.00
N ILE A 74 -2.91 -6.72 6.23
CA ILE A 74 -1.48 -6.86 6.52
C ILE A 74 -1.28 -8.06 7.45
N GLY A 75 -0.44 -8.99 7.01
CA GLY A 75 0.03 -10.12 7.82
C GLY A 75 1.52 -10.00 8.10
N VAL A 76 1.95 -10.57 9.23
CA VAL A 76 3.35 -10.66 9.63
C VAL A 76 3.62 -12.11 10.00
N ALA A 77 4.69 -12.68 9.43
CA ALA A 77 5.13 -14.03 9.69
C ALA A 77 6.66 -14.11 9.65
N ASP A 78 7.23 -15.16 10.22
CA ASP A 78 8.69 -15.37 10.24
C ASP A 78 9.21 -15.94 8.92
N THR A 79 8.34 -16.58 8.13
CA THR A 79 8.68 -17.19 6.84
C THR A 79 7.70 -16.85 5.71
N GLU A 80 8.18 -16.96 4.47
CA GLU A 80 7.35 -16.76 3.28
C GLU A 80 6.27 -17.84 3.14
N GLU A 81 6.57 -19.10 3.47
CA GLU A 81 5.57 -20.16 3.42
C GLU A 81 4.42 -19.94 4.40
N GLU A 82 4.68 -19.36 5.58
CA GLU A 82 3.64 -19.04 6.55
C GLU A 82 2.72 -17.93 6.05
N ILE A 83 3.28 -16.84 5.50
CA ILE A 83 2.45 -15.73 5.00
C ILE A 83 1.63 -16.10 3.76
N LEU A 84 2.12 -17.04 2.95
CA LEU A 84 1.43 -17.52 1.74
C LEU A 84 0.34 -18.57 2.01
N ARG A 85 0.26 -19.15 3.21
CA ARG A 85 -0.80 -20.12 3.58
C ARG A 85 -2.12 -19.48 3.98
N HIS A 86 -2.09 -18.22 4.40
CA HIS A 86 -3.27 -17.41 4.68
C HIS A 86 -3.80 -16.76 3.40
#